data_AF-A0A8B6D8U1-F1
#
_entry.id   AF-A0A8B6D8U1-F1
#
_cell.length_a   1.000
_cell.length_b   1.000
_cell.length_c   1.000
_cell.angle_alpha   90.00
_cell.angle_beta   90.00
_cell.angle_gamma   90.00
#
_symmetry.space_group_name_H-M   'P 1'
#
loop_
_entity.id
_entity.type
_entity.pdbx_description
1 polymer ?
#
loop_
_entity_poly.entity_id
_entity_poly.type
_entity_poly.pdbx_seq_one_letter_code
_entity_poly.pdbx_strand_id
1 'polypeptide(L)'
;MIVEPGPPPDIDMASELPPLSVDTMSQIQLTEFIPHLVCLVTGREQPYFGKNQYKPIWWPDGVAWTTPDEESDNTLALQIQAQELRAVVRSCYKHLGQESLLGGASEPSEITKDEVVESPASQETSLPDTGGNKC
;
A
#
# COMPACT_ATOMS: atom_id res chain seq x y z
N MET A 1 -4.97 -35.42 2.97
CA MET A 1 -5.36 -34.50 4.05
C MET A 1 -5.43 -33.12 3.42
N ILE A 2 -6.64 -32.68 3.10
CA ILE A 2 -6.85 -31.32 2.58
C ILE A 2 -6.85 -30.45 3.83
N VAL A 3 -5.79 -29.65 4.00
CA VAL A 3 -5.77 -28.63 5.04
C VAL A 3 -6.81 -27.59 4.64
N GLU A 4 -7.96 -27.61 5.29
CA GLU A 4 -8.89 -26.48 5.27
C GLU A 4 -8.09 -25.23 5.66
N PRO A 5 -8.06 -24.17 4.84
CA PRO A 5 -7.66 -22.87 5.34
C PRO A 5 -8.73 -22.48 6.37
N GLY A 6 -8.33 -22.37 7.63
CA GLY A 6 -9.22 -21.96 8.71
C GLY A 6 -9.98 -20.69 8.36
N PRO A 7 -11.16 -20.47 8.98
CA PRO A 7 -12.01 -19.32 8.67
C PRO A 7 -11.15 -18.05 8.70
N PRO A 8 -11.31 -17.13 7.71
CA PRO A 8 -10.65 -15.84 7.78
C PRO A 8 -10.99 -15.24 9.15
N PRO A 9 -10.01 -14.69 9.89
CA PRO A 9 -10.28 -14.10 11.20
C PRO A 9 -11.46 -13.14 11.01
N ASP A 10 -12.56 -13.39 11.72
CA ASP A 10 -13.81 -12.67 11.57
C ASP A 10 -13.54 -11.17 11.42
N ILE A 11 -13.79 -10.67 10.21
CA ILE A 11 -13.59 -9.28 9.75
C ILE A 11 -14.61 -8.34 10.46
N ASP A 12 -15.11 -8.73 11.63
CA ASP A 12 -16.02 -7.93 12.45
C ASP A 12 -15.32 -6.67 12.94
N MET A 13 -14.03 -6.77 13.28
CA MET A 13 -13.20 -5.63 13.70
C MET A 13 -12.90 -4.63 12.57
N ALA A 14 -12.99 -5.03 11.30
CA ALA A 14 -12.87 -4.07 10.21
C ALA A 14 -14.05 -3.09 10.24
N SER A 15 -15.28 -3.56 10.52
CA SER A 15 -16.45 -2.66 10.55
C SER A 15 -16.37 -1.55 11.62
N GLU A 16 -15.49 -1.69 12.62
CA GLU A 16 -15.29 -0.72 13.70
C GLU A 16 -14.09 0.23 13.51
N LEU A 17 -13.34 0.11 12.41
CA LEU A 17 -12.21 1.03 12.19
C LEU A 17 -12.69 2.47 11.95
N PRO A 18 -12.11 3.47 12.64
CA PRO A 18 -12.47 4.85 12.43
C PRO A 18 -12.06 5.31 11.02
N PRO A 19 -12.85 6.20 10.39
CA PRO A 19 -12.41 6.90 9.18
C PRO A 19 -11.20 7.77 9.51
N LEU A 20 -10.12 7.63 8.74
CA LEU A 20 -8.85 8.31 8.99
C LEU A 20 -8.35 9.03 7.76
N SER A 21 -8.06 10.32 7.92
CA SER A 21 -7.34 11.10 6.92
C SER A 21 -5.85 10.94 7.13
N VAL A 22 -5.30 9.79 6.68
CA VAL A 22 -3.87 9.45 6.79
C VAL A 22 -2.96 10.52 6.15
N ASP A 23 -3.47 11.25 5.15
CA ASP A 23 -2.73 12.32 4.47
C ASP A 23 -2.60 13.61 5.29
N THR A 24 -3.61 13.92 6.11
CA THR A 24 -3.64 15.12 6.95
C THR A 24 -3.13 14.87 8.37
N MET A 25 -2.91 13.62 8.76
CA MET A 25 -2.31 13.33 10.06
C MET A 25 -0.85 13.80 10.11
N SER A 26 -0.54 14.51 11.19
CA SER A 26 0.84 14.86 11.55
C SER A 26 1.62 13.60 11.95
N GLN A 27 2.94 13.67 11.88
CA GLN A 27 3.82 12.59 12.31
C GLN A 27 3.53 12.12 13.74
N ILE A 28 3.37 13.04 14.69
CA ILE A 28 3.08 12.74 16.09
C ILE A 28 1.80 11.90 16.20
N GLN A 29 0.74 12.32 15.49
CA GLN A 29 -0.52 11.57 15.46
C GLN A 29 -0.33 10.17 14.89
N LEU A 30 0.47 10.01 13.83
CA LEU A 30 0.76 8.70 13.26
C LEU A 30 1.55 7.84 14.24
N THR A 31 2.58 8.39 14.89
CA THR A 31 3.39 7.69 15.89
C THR A 31 2.53 7.19 17.05
N GLU A 32 1.63 8.01 17.57
CA GLU A 32 0.73 7.63 18.65
C GLU A 32 -0.36 6.64 18.17
N PHE A 33 -0.78 6.76 16.92
CA PHE A 33 -1.86 5.96 16.35
C PHE A 33 -1.43 4.56 15.91
N ILE A 34 -0.25 4.39 15.32
CA ILE A 34 0.26 3.08 14.88
C ILE A 34 0.20 1.99 15.97
N PRO A 35 0.69 2.20 17.21
CA PRO A 35 0.58 1.18 18.25
C PRO A 35 -0.88 0.84 18.57
N HIS A 36 -1.77 1.84 18.64
CA HIS A 36 -3.20 1.61 18.88
C HIS A 36 -3.84 0.80 17.76
N LEU A 37 -3.56 1.15 16.49
CA LEU A 37 -4.06 0.44 15.32
C LEU A 37 -3.61 -1.03 15.33
N VAL A 38 -2.32 -1.28 15.59
CA VAL A 38 -1.76 -2.63 15.67
C VAL A 38 -2.47 -3.43 16.77
N CYS A 39 -2.62 -2.87 17.98
CA CYS A 39 -3.30 -3.54 19.08
C CYS A 39 -4.76 -3.87 18.75
N LEU A 40 -5.47 -2.92 18.12
CA LEU A 40 -6.87 -3.06 17.75
C LEU A 40 -7.07 -4.15 16.67
N VAL A 41 -6.29 -4.12 15.59
CA VAL A 41 -6.43 -5.07 14.47
C VAL A 41 -5.92 -6.47 14.82
N THR A 42 -4.91 -6.57 15.69
CA THR A 42 -4.35 -7.86 16.10
C THR A 42 -5.05 -8.43 17.34
N GLY A 43 -5.90 -7.65 18.01
CA GLY A 43 -6.57 -8.03 19.26
C GLY A 43 -5.61 -8.29 20.43
N ARG A 44 -4.43 -7.65 20.42
CA ARG A 44 -3.38 -7.84 21.44
C ARG A 44 -3.25 -6.60 22.31
N GLU A 45 -2.94 -6.77 23.59
CA GLU A 45 -2.72 -5.63 24.51
C GLU A 45 -1.46 -4.81 24.18
N GLN A 46 -0.47 -5.43 23.52
CA GLN A 46 0.80 -4.78 23.17
C GLN A 46 1.25 -5.13 21.74
N PRO A 47 1.87 -4.19 21.01
CA PRO A 47 2.35 -4.44 19.66
C PRO A 47 3.61 -5.32 19.63
N TYR A 48 4.43 -5.34 20.69
CA TYR A 48 5.72 -6.04 20.72
C TYR A 48 6.68 -5.64 19.58
N PHE A 49 6.89 -4.33 19.38
CA PHE A 49 7.89 -3.80 18.47
C PHE A 49 9.27 -4.42 18.71
N GLY A 50 10.05 -4.61 17.64
CA GLY A 50 11.36 -5.25 17.65
C GLY A 50 11.33 -6.78 17.63
N LYS A 51 10.17 -7.41 17.83
CA LYS A 51 10.03 -8.87 17.72
C LYS A 51 9.37 -9.28 16.41
N ASN A 52 10.17 -9.61 15.40
CA ASN A 52 9.69 -9.96 14.06
C ASN A 52 8.65 -11.11 14.03
N GLN A 53 8.66 -12.00 15.03
CA GLN A 53 7.62 -13.04 15.17
C GLN A 53 6.20 -12.50 15.41
N TYR A 54 6.08 -11.26 15.88
CA TYR A 54 4.81 -10.57 16.11
C TYR A 54 4.51 -9.50 15.06
N LYS A 55 5.40 -9.31 14.08
CA LYS A 55 5.18 -8.42 12.93
C LYS A 55 3.99 -8.95 12.11
N PRO A 56 2.93 -8.17 11.89
CA PRO A 56 1.77 -8.63 11.14
C PRO A 56 2.11 -8.72 9.65
N ILE A 57 1.39 -9.60 8.94
CA ILE A 57 1.60 -9.86 7.50
C ILE A 57 1.32 -8.63 6.63
N TRP A 58 0.44 -7.73 7.07
CA TRP A 58 0.10 -6.49 6.37
C TRP A 58 1.14 -5.39 6.60
N TRP A 59 2.12 -5.57 7.48
CA TRP A 59 3.15 -4.55 7.69
C TRP A 59 4.13 -4.51 6.50
N PRO A 60 4.38 -3.34 5.89
CA PRO A 60 5.24 -3.22 4.72
C PRO A 60 6.67 -3.72 4.95
N ASP A 61 7.26 -4.36 3.94
CA ASP A 61 8.60 -4.95 4.05
C ASP A 61 9.71 -3.89 4.23
N GLY A 62 9.53 -2.72 3.62
CA GLY A 62 10.48 -1.61 3.69
C GLY A 62 10.48 -0.83 5.01
N VAL A 63 9.52 -1.08 5.91
CA VAL A 63 9.41 -0.36 7.18
C VAL A 63 9.87 -1.26 8.32
N ALA A 64 10.81 -0.76 9.12
CA ALA A 64 11.31 -1.46 10.29
C ALA A 64 10.19 -1.69 11.31
N TRP A 65 10.09 -2.92 11.84
CA TRP A 65 9.17 -3.24 12.94
C TRP A 65 9.77 -2.78 14.27
N THR A 66 9.76 -1.46 14.48
CA THR A 66 10.28 -0.82 15.69
C THR A 66 9.29 0.21 16.21
N THR A 67 9.50 0.67 17.44
CA THR A 67 8.77 1.82 17.97
C THR A 67 9.05 3.04 17.08
N PRO A 68 8.02 3.75 16.60
CA PRO A 68 8.23 5.01 15.92
C PRO A 68 8.85 6.02 16.90
N ASP A 69 10.04 6.51 16.56
CA ASP A 69 10.81 7.44 17.39
C ASP A 69 10.34 8.88 17.15
N GLU A 70 9.78 9.52 18.18
CA GLU A 70 9.37 10.94 18.15
C GLU A 70 10.55 11.89 18.38
N GLU A 71 11.69 11.37 18.86
CA GLU A 71 12.83 12.18 19.32
C GLU A 71 13.83 12.52 18.20
N SER A 72 13.53 12.21 16.93
CA SER A 72 14.47 12.52 15.86
C SER A 72 14.48 14.03 15.53
N ASP A 73 15.54 14.76 15.88
CA ASP A 73 15.68 16.18 15.47
C ASP A 73 15.86 16.37 13.94
N ASN A 74 16.04 15.29 13.19
CA ASN A 74 16.29 15.36 11.75
C ASN A 74 14.97 15.46 10.96
N THR A 75 14.70 16.64 10.39
CA THR A 75 13.47 16.89 9.60
C THR A 75 13.26 15.91 8.44
N LEU A 76 14.32 15.43 7.78
CA LEU A 76 14.18 14.43 6.71
C LEU A 76 13.82 13.06 7.28
N ALA A 77 14.45 12.65 8.38
CA ALA A 77 14.11 11.40 9.06
C ALA A 77 12.66 11.41 9.54
N LEU A 78 12.20 12.53 10.11
CA LEU A 78 10.80 12.71 10.51
C LEU A 78 9.83 12.61 9.32
N GLN A 79 10.16 13.24 8.18
CA GLN A 79 9.36 13.13 6.96
C GLN A 79 9.33 11.70 6.41
N ILE A 80 10.48 11.03 6.33
CA ILE A 80 10.59 9.64 5.87
C ILE A 80 9.75 8.74 6.78
N GLN A 81 9.93 8.84 8.09
CA GLN A 81 9.17 8.08 9.07
C GLN A 81 7.66 8.35 8.92
N ALA A 82 7.23 9.60 8.79
CA ALA A 82 5.82 9.92 8.55
C ALA A 82 5.29 9.24 7.26
N GLN A 83 6.07 9.20 6.18
CA GLN A 83 5.69 8.47 4.96
C GLN A 83 5.60 6.96 5.19
N GLU A 84 6.55 6.38 5.92
CA GLU A 84 6.53 4.96 6.29
C GLU A 84 5.30 4.61 7.13
N LEU A 85 4.99 5.41 8.15
CA LEU A 85 3.79 5.22 8.99
C LEU A 85 2.50 5.37 8.17
N ARG A 86 2.44 6.31 7.22
CA ARG A 86 1.32 6.44 6.28
C ARG A 86 1.15 5.17 5.44
N ALA A 87 2.25 4.58 4.97
CA ALA A 87 2.22 3.34 4.20
C ALA A 87 1.75 2.14 5.06
N VAL A 88 2.16 2.09 6.33
CA VAL A 88 1.70 1.07 7.29
C VAL A 88 0.18 1.14 7.47
N VAL A 89 -0.37 2.34 7.75
CA VAL A 89 -1.82 2.53 7.90
C VAL A 89 -2.54 2.12 6.61
N ARG A 90 -2.08 2.59 5.44
CA ARG A 90 -2.69 2.23 4.15
C ARG A 90 -2.69 0.72 3.91
N SER A 91 -1.57 0.04 4.19
CA SER A 91 -1.44 -1.41 4.01
C SER A 91 -2.38 -2.20 4.94
N CYS A 92 -2.55 -1.73 6.18
CA CYS A 92 -3.49 -2.31 7.13
C CYS A 92 -4.94 -2.23 6.61
N TYR A 93 -5.40 -1.03 6.25
CA TYR A 93 -6.75 -0.81 5.74
C TYR A 93 -6.99 -1.55 4.42
N LYS A 94 -5.99 -1.63 3.54
CA LYS A 94 -6.05 -2.43 2.31
C LYS A 94 -6.23 -3.93 2.60
N HIS A 95 -5.50 -4.45 3.57
CA HIS A 95 -5.63 -5.86 3.97
C HIS A 95 -7.02 -6.19 4.53
N LEU A 96 -7.66 -5.20 5.17
CA LEU A 96 -9.02 -5.31 5.71
C LEU A 96 -10.12 -5.00 4.68
N GLY A 97 -9.75 -4.53 3.47
CA GLY A 97 -10.71 -4.14 2.43
C GLY A 97 -11.42 -2.81 2.69
N GLN A 98 -10.86 -1.94 3.53
CA GLN A 98 -11.47 -0.68 3.97
C GLN A 98 -10.68 0.56 3.54
N GLU A 99 -9.99 0.48 2.41
CA GLU A 99 -9.33 1.62 1.80
C GLU A 99 -10.26 2.83 1.57
N SER A 100 -11.58 2.61 1.44
CA SER A 100 -12.58 3.69 1.36
C SER A 100 -12.67 4.58 2.61
N LEU A 101 -12.21 4.11 3.78
CA LEU A 101 -12.18 4.89 5.02
C LEU A 101 -10.97 5.83 5.10
N LEU A 102 -9.95 5.58 4.28
CA LEU A 102 -8.80 6.47 4.14
C LEU A 102 -9.24 7.65 3.29
N GLY A 103 -9.18 8.86 3.84
CA GLY A 103 -9.67 10.07 3.17
C GLY A 103 -9.18 10.22 1.72
N GLY A 104 -10.05 9.88 0.76
CA GLY A 104 -10.07 10.38 -0.60
C GLY A 104 -8.78 10.24 -1.42
N ALA A 105 -8.26 9.04 -1.58
CA ALA A 105 -7.61 8.70 -2.85
C ALA A 105 -8.24 7.40 -3.34
N SER A 106 -9.34 7.52 -4.09
CA SER A 106 -9.67 6.51 -5.08
C SER A 106 -8.40 6.24 -5.88
N GLU A 107 -7.83 5.04 -5.73
CA GLU A 107 -7.09 4.46 -6.83
C GLU A 107 -8.08 4.47 -8.02
N PRO A 108 -7.71 5.02 -9.18
CA PRO A 108 -8.55 4.92 -10.36
C PRO A 108 -8.79 3.44 -10.62
N SER A 109 -10.03 3.02 -10.40
CA SER A 109 -10.52 1.72 -10.81
C SER A 109 -10.44 1.64 -12.34
N GLU A 110 -9.28 1.29 -12.89
CA GLU A 110 -9.23 0.75 -14.24
C GLU A 110 -9.60 -0.73 -14.18
N ILE A 111 -10.91 -0.91 -14.17
CA ILE A 111 -11.68 -2.04 -14.68
C ILE A 111 -10.84 -3.02 -15.50
N THR A 112 -10.65 -4.20 -14.92
CA THR A 112 -10.59 -5.48 -15.64
C THR A 112 -11.75 -5.56 -16.64
N LYS A 113 -11.48 -5.71 -17.95
CA LYS A 113 -11.99 -6.84 -18.75
C LYS A 113 -11.78 -6.73 -20.26
N ASP A 114 -11.35 -7.87 -20.79
CA ASP A 114 -11.65 -8.44 -22.11
C ASP A 114 -10.90 -7.90 -23.34
N GLU A 115 -9.92 -8.71 -23.76
CA GLU A 115 -9.82 -9.28 -25.12
C GLU A 115 -10.73 -8.66 -26.19
N VAL A 116 -10.12 -8.12 -27.25
CA VAL A 116 -10.47 -8.57 -28.61
C VAL A 116 -9.31 -8.30 -29.57
N VAL A 117 -8.95 -9.41 -30.20
CA VAL A 117 -8.10 -9.63 -31.36
C VAL A 117 -8.34 -8.61 -32.50
N GLU A 118 -7.27 -8.18 -33.16
CA GLU A 118 -7.09 -8.35 -34.62
C GLU A 118 -5.84 -7.59 -35.09
N SER A 119 -4.81 -8.35 -35.48
CA SER A 119 -4.04 -7.96 -36.65
C SER A 119 -4.86 -8.35 -37.88
N PRO A 120 -4.98 -7.46 -38.88
CA PRO A 120 -4.33 -7.78 -40.14
C PRO A 120 -3.70 -6.57 -40.85
N ALA A 121 -2.45 -6.82 -41.27
CA ALA A 121 -1.90 -6.60 -42.61
C ALA A 121 -2.20 -5.32 -43.42
N SER A 122 -1.09 -4.80 -43.97
CA SER A 122 -0.94 -4.12 -45.26
C SER A 122 -1.25 -2.64 -45.30
N GLN A 123 -0.17 -1.83 -45.33
CA GLN A 123 0.09 -0.98 -46.50
C GLN A 123 1.48 -0.33 -46.42
N GLU A 124 2.43 -1.01 -47.04
CA GLU A 124 3.39 -0.46 -48.02
C GLU A 124 3.63 1.06 -47.95
N THR A 125 4.62 1.49 -47.15
CA THR A 125 5.30 2.76 -47.41
C THR A 125 6.40 2.47 -48.43
N SER A 126 6.08 2.75 -49.69
CA SER A 126 7.00 2.69 -50.82
C SER A 126 8.27 3.51 -50.57
N LEU A 127 9.42 2.85 -50.76
CA LEU A 127 10.74 3.41 -51.11
C LEU A 127 10.71 3.98 -52.57
N PRO A 128 11.77 4.57 -53.18
CA PRO A 128 13.18 4.67 -52.76
C PRO A 128 13.92 6.01 -53.05
N ASP A 129 15.10 6.08 -52.46
CA ASP A 129 16.32 6.78 -52.92
C ASP A 129 16.60 6.59 -54.43
N THR A 130 16.97 7.65 -55.16
CA THR A 130 17.90 7.59 -56.30
C THR A 130 18.38 8.99 -56.69
N GLY A 131 19.70 9.15 -56.81
CA GLY A 131 20.25 10.27 -57.58
C GLY A 131 21.77 10.41 -57.59
N GLY A 132 22.51 9.35 -57.90
CA GLY A 132 23.94 9.45 -58.23
C GLY A 132 24.22 9.66 -59.73
N ASN A 133 25.25 10.46 -60.02
CA ASN A 133 26.16 10.43 -61.19
C ASN A 133 25.77 11.03 -62.57
N LYS A 134 26.56 12.07 -62.94
CA LYS A 134 27.49 12.14 -64.10
C LYS A 134 27.24 13.27 -65.11
N CYS A 135 28.15 14.24 -65.13
CA CYS A 135 28.77 14.81 -66.33
C CYS A 135 30.26 15.06 -66.06
#